data_AF-A0A6P6FRF4-F1
#
_entry.id   AF-A0A6P6FRF4-F1
#
_cell.length_a   1.000
_cell.length_b   1.000
_cell.length_c   1.000
_cell.angle_alpha   90.00
_cell.angle_beta   90.00
_cell.angle_gamma   90.00
#
_symmetry.space_group_name_H-M   'P 1'
#
loop_
_entity.id
_entity.type
_entity.pdbx_description
1 polymer ?
#
loop_
_entity_poly.entity_id
_entity_poly.type
_entity_poly.pdbx_seq_one_letter_code
_entity_poly.pdbx_strand_id
1 'polypeptide(L)'
;MIFLSLTLTRNSEASSGGIATYWGQYTEEAEGSLAEICKTKNYSYINIAFLNQFGSGQPLGLNISGHCNVCDGNSLSSCVRFGKDIEICQSMGVKILLSLGGPYETYSLSSESDAEDVANQLWETYLKDNVYDGIDFHIENGAPLYYDYLARSLKKYGNDNNKTVYLSAAPRCLYPDLYLGRAIYTGLFDFVWVQFFNTSSACQYDSTTGDDVLMISWNAWTTLIEAPGKLFLGVPASSDVSGHIPPDAMNHKILPEINETSKYGGVMVKGIKFLLSIGGAVGSYFIASAQDAKNFASQIWNSYLGFTDSSATRPFGDDLSAVPQCVYPDHYLDAAIKTGLFDFVWVQLYNNLPCQYNSTGADFDLPLNSWNNYWTPTNAKKLFLGLPDNETKAAPSGGYSPIDVLNASGYKNHIKIWR
;
A
#
# COMPACT_ATOMS: atom_id res chain seq x y z
N MET A 1 5.02 -3.92 13.12
CA MET A 1 5.55 -3.93 11.74
C MET A 1 4.42 -4.32 10.81
N ILE A 2 4.30 -3.60 9.71
CA ILE A 2 3.05 -3.30 9.01
C ILE A 2 3.07 -4.00 7.66
N PHE A 3 2.13 -4.91 7.42
CA PHE A 3 1.84 -5.39 6.06
C PHE A 3 0.36 -5.70 5.91
N LEU A 4 -0.27 -5.02 4.95
CA LEU A 4 -1.59 -5.36 4.47
C LEU A 4 -1.47 -6.54 3.51
N SER A 5 -2.06 -7.67 3.86
CA SER A 5 -2.37 -8.74 2.91
C SER A 5 -3.79 -8.57 2.40
N LEU A 6 -3.96 -7.78 1.33
CA LEU A 6 -5.12 -7.94 0.45
C LEU A 6 -4.92 -9.25 -0.33
N THR A 7 -5.68 -10.29 -0.01
CA THR A 7 -5.80 -11.45 -0.91
C THR A 7 -6.71 -11.05 -2.08
N LEU A 8 -6.17 -10.29 -3.03
CA LEU A 8 -6.69 -10.23 -4.39
C LEU A 8 -6.00 -11.36 -5.15
N THR A 9 -6.76 -12.40 -5.49
CA THR A 9 -6.24 -13.51 -6.31
C THR A 9 -5.86 -12.98 -7.68
N ARG A 10 -4.56 -13.05 -8.00
CA ARG A 10 -3.99 -12.66 -9.29
C ARG A 10 -4.40 -13.68 -10.36
N ASN A 11 -5.26 -13.28 -11.30
CA ASN A 11 -5.46 -14.02 -12.54
C ASN A 11 -4.46 -13.47 -13.57
N SER A 12 -3.52 -14.28 -14.05
CA SER A 12 -2.53 -13.99 -15.12
C SER A 12 -2.63 -12.66 -15.91
N GLU A 13 -1.47 -12.01 -16.09
CA GLU A 13 -1.17 -10.69 -16.72
C GLU A 13 -1.75 -10.39 -18.13
N ALA A 14 -2.56 -11.28 -18.71
CA ALA A 14 -3.24 -11.03 -19.98
C ALA A 14 -4.71 -10.56 -19.82
N SER A 15 -5.32 -10.64 -18.62
CA SER A 15 -6.72 -10.18 -18.44
C SER A 15 -7.14 -9.70 -17.03
N SER A 16 -6.22 -9.43 -16.10
CA SER A 16 -6.57 -8.83 -14.80
C SER A 16 -5.81 -7.52 -14.59
N GLY A 17 -6.50 -6.44 -14.25
CA GLY A 17 -5.87 -5.16 -13.90
C GLY A 17 -4.78 -5.25 -12.82
N GLY A 18 -3.88 -4.26 -12.76
CA GLY A 18 -2.80 -4.15 -11.78
C GLY A 18 -3.18 -3.34 -10.54
N ILE A 19 -2.33 -3.35 -9.52
CA ILE A 19 -2.53 -2.49 -8.33
C ILE A 19 -1.54 -1.33 -8.38
N ALA A 20 -2.05 -0.11 -8.22
CA ALA A 20 -1.26 1.11 -8.05
C ALA A 20 -1.29 1.60 -6.60
N THR A 21 -0.23 2.25 -6.13
CA THR A 21 -0.23 2.90 -4.80
C THR A 21 0.65 4.15 -4.76
N TYR A 22 0.48 4.96 -3.72
CA TYR A 22 1.32 6.10 -3.41
C TYR A 22 2.24 5.76 -2.24
N TRP A 23 3.51 6.18 -2.35
CA TRP A 23 4.52 5.97 -1.31
C TRP A 23 5.33 7.24 -1.09
N GLY A 24 5.74 7.49 0.16
CA GLY A 24 6.73 8.52 0.47
C GLY A 24 6.22 9.70 1.31
N GLN A 25 5.02 9.59 1.89
CA GLN A 25 4.45 10.66 2.73
C GLN A 25 4.41 10.31 4.21
N TYR A 26 4.98 9.17 4.59
CA TYR A 26 5.14 8.72 5.97
C TYR A 26 6.64 8.48 6.27
N THR A 27 6.96 8.01 7.47
CA THR A 27 8.34 7.63 7.81
C THR A 27 8.62 6.18 7.41
N GLU A 28 9.89 5.78 7.27
CA GLU A 28 10.27 4.40 6.96
C GLU A 28 9.70 3.41 8.00
N GLU A 29 9.56 3.80 9.26
CA GLU A 29 8.93 2.94 10.29
C GLU A 29 7.42 2.74 10.07
N ALA A 30 6.74 3.70 9.44
CA ALA A 30 5.31 3.69 9.22
C ALA A 30 4.91 3.08 7.88
N GLU A 31 5.70 3.26 6.82
CA GLU A 31 5.40 2.72 5.48
C GLU A 31 6.40 1.70 4.93
N GLY A 32 7.52 1.47 5.61
CA GLY A 32 8.60 0.64 5.11
C GLY A 32 9.42 1.33 4.02
N SER A 33 10.50 0.68 3.61
CA SER A 33 11.30 1.11 2.46
C SER A 33 10.60 0.78 1.14
N LEU A 34 10.91 1.55 0.08
CA LEU A 34 10.39 1.31 -1.26
C LEU A 34 10.72 -0.11 -1.75
N ALA A 35 11.94 -0.59 -1.50
CA ALA A 35 12.34 -1.95 -1.87
C ALA A 35 11.52 -3.05 -1.16
N GLU A 36 11.11 -2.85 0.09
CA GLU A 36 10.24 -3.79 0.81
C GLU A 36 8.84 -3.85 0.21
N ILE A 37 8.28 -2.70 -0.15
CA ILE A 37 6.98 -2.62 -0.82
C ILE A 37 7.01 -3.36 -2.16
N CYS A 38 8.06 -3.17 -2.96
CA CYS A 38 8.19 -3.88 -4.24
C CYS A 38 8.37 -5.40 -4.07
N LYS A 39 9.10 -5.83 -3.03
CA LYS A 39 9.27 -7.26 -2.69
C LYS A 39 7.96 -7.95 -2.29
N THR A 40 6.92 -7.19 -1.91
CA THR A 40 5.58 -7.78 -1.67
C THR A 40 4.95 -8.36 -2.93
N LYS A 41 5.37 -7.87 -4.12
CA LYS A 41 4.79 -8.22 -5.44
C LYS A 41 3.30 -7.92 -5.57
N ASN A 42 2.76 -7.08 -4.69
CA ASN A 42 1.35 -6.68 -4.74
C ASN A 42 1.09 -5.57 -5.75
N TYR A 43 2.09 -4.72 -6.03
CA TYR A 43 1.93 -3.50 -6.81
C TYR A 43 2.58 -3.62 -8.18
N SER A 44 1.85 -3.21 -9.21
CA SER A 44 2.35 -3.05 -10.57
C SER A 44 2.86 -1.63 -10.83
N TYR A 45 2.32 -0.65 -10.08
CA TYR A 45 2.64 0.77 -10.22
C TYR A 45 2.84 1.38 -8.82
N ILE A 46 3.87 2.20 -8.66
CA ILE A 46 4.09 2.98 -7.44
C ILE A 46 4.39 4.43 -7.83
N ASN A 47 3.60 5.34 -7.26
CA ASN A 47 3.75 6.79 -7.41
C ASN A 47 4.53 7.33 -6.21
N ILE A 48 5.69 7.90 -6.47
CA ILE A 48 6.56 8.50 -5.46
C ILE A 48 6.04 9.92 -5.17
N ALA A 49 5.51 10.11 -3.98
CA ALA A 49 4.87 11.32 -3.52
C ALA A 49 5.81 12.11 -2.58
N PHE A 50 6.07 13.41 -2.78
CA PHE A 50 5.67 14.25 -3.93
C PHE A 50 6.80 15.20 -4.35
N LEU A 51 6.81 15.55 -5.64
CA LEU A 51 7.43 16.79 -6.12
C LEU A 51 6.37 17.89 -6.04
N ASN A 52 6.45 18.69 -4.99
CA ASN A 52 5.41 19.66 -4.60
C ASN A 52 5.84 21.13 -4.73
N GLN A 53 7.02 21.38 -5.31
CA GLN A 53 7.48 22.71 -5.70
C GLN A 53 7.88 22.70 -7.17
N PHE A 54 7.14 23.43 -8.00
CA PHE A 54 7.41 23.61 -9.43
C PHE A 54 6.63 24.79 -10.01
N GLY A 55 7.03 25.24 -11.19
CA GLY A 55 6.39 26.32 -11.94
C GLY A 55 6.77 27.71 -11.45
N SER A 56 6.30 28.73 -12.18
CA SER A 56 6.59 30.15 -11.92
C SER A 56 8.08 30.46 -11.77
N GLY A 57 8.92 29.77 -12.56
CA GLY A 57 10.39 29.94 -12.54
C GLY A 57 11.12 29.41 -11.31
N GLN A 58 10.43 28.68 -10.42
CA GLN A 58 11.05 28.03 -9.26
C GLN A 58 11.79 26.75 -9.66
N PRO A 59 12.88 26.38 -8.95
CA PRO A 59 13.49 25.06 -9.08
C PRO A 59 12.53 23.97 -8.61
N LEU A 60 12.72 22.75 -9.12
CA LEU A 60 11.99 21.57 -8.66
C LEU A 60 12.37 21.23 -7.21
N GLY A 61 11.36 21.11 -6.33
CA GLY A 61 11.54 20.65 -4.96
C GLY A 61 10.85 19.32 -4.70
N LEU A 62 11.61 18.37 -4.19
CA LEU A 62 11.16 17.02 -3.86
C LEU A 62 11.00 16.88 -2.34
N ASN A 63 9.81 16.48 -1.90
CA ASN A 63 9.48 16.23 -0.50
C ASN A 63 8.85 14.83 -0.35
N ILE A 64 9.67 13.89 0.09
CA ILE A 64 9.28 12.50 0.40
C ILE A 64 9.35 12.30 1.92
N SER A 65 8.88 13.30 2.68
CA SER A 65 8.70 13.23 4.13
C SER A 65 9.95 12.71 4.87
N GLY A 66 9.86 11.55 5.53
CA GLY A 66 10.95 10.97 6.32
C GLY A 66 12.08 10.34 5.50
N HIS A 67 11.95 10.23 4.17
CA HIS A 67 12.86 9.43 3.34
C HIS A 67 13.91 10.27 2.62
N CYS A 68 13.48 11.31 1.91
CA CYS A 68 14.35 12.13 1.08
C CYS A 68 13.69 13.49 0.82
N ASN A 69 14.35 14.56 1.27
CA ASN A 69 13.92 15.93 0.99
C ASN A 69 15.08 16.67 0.33
N VAL A 70 14.87 17.10 -0.91
CA VAL A 70 15.85 17.90 -1.66
C VAL A 70 15.17 19.21 -2.02
N CYS A 71 15.40 20.22 -1.17
CA CYS A 71 14.91 21.57 -1.42
C CYS A 71 15.92 22.42 -2.20
N ASP A 72 17.22 22.11 -2.16
CA ASP A 72 18.29 22.92 -2.80
C ASP A 72 19.55 22.09 -3.14
N GLY A 73 19.38 20.83 -3.58
CA GLY A 73 20.50 19.97 -4.03
C GLY A 73 21.45 19.43 -2.94
N ASN A 74 21.18 19.68 -1.65
CA ASN A 74 22.13 19.43 -0.55
C ASN A 74 21.75 18.35 0.48
N SER A 75 20.78 17.47 0.18
CA SER A 75 20.53 16.27 1.00
C SER A 75 20.78 15.01 0.17
N LEU A 76 22.04 14.58 0.07
CA LEU A 76 22.43 13.52 -0.88
C LEU A 76 22.33 12.09 -0.32
N SER A 77 22.60 11.85 0.96
CA SER A 77 22.88 10.48 1.42
C SER A 77 21.65 9.57 1.44
N SER A 78 20.50 10.07 1.91
CA SER A 78 19.25 9.28 1.93
C SER A 78 18.64 9.14 0.53
N CYS A 79 18.76 10.17 -0.31
CA CYS A 79 18.29 10.16 -1.69
C CYS A 79 19.11 9.23 -2.60
N VAL A 80 20.40 9.00 -2.31
CA VAL A 80 21.23 8.00 -3.01
C VAL A 80 20.74 6.57 -2.75
N ARG A 81 20.34 6.24 -1.51
CA ARG A 81 19.72 4.93 -1.20
C ARG A 81 18.42 4.77 -1.98
N PHE A 82 17.61 5.81 -2.03
CA PHE A 82 16.33 5.82 -2.73
C PHE A 82 16.47 5.51 -4.23
N GLY A 83 17.50 6.02 -4.91
CA GLY A 83 17.79 5.65 -6.31
C GLY A 83 17.99 4.14 -6.52
N LYS A 84 18.68 3.46 -5.59
CA LYS A 84 18.85 1.99 -5.66
C LYS A 84 17.55 1.23 -5.43
N ASP A 85 16.69 1.72 -4.54
CA ASP A 85 15.41 1.07 -4.29
C ASP A 85 14.49 1.15 -5.52
N ILE A 86 14.54 2.27 -6.26
CA ILE A 86 13.84 2.39 -7.55
C ILE A 86 14.35 1.35 -8.56
N GLU A 87 15.67 1.23 -8.73
CA GLU A 87 16.26 0.23 -9.63
C GLU A 87 15.82 -1.21 -9.27
N ILE A 88 15.78 -1.53 -7.97
CA ILE A 88 15.28 -2.82 -7.49
C ILE A 88 13.84 -3.03 -7.91
N CYS A 89 12.96 -2.06 -7.69
CA CYS A 89 11.56 -2.15 -8.08
C CYS A 89 11.36 -2.33 -9.59
N GLN A 90 12.10 -1.55 -10.38
CA GLN A 90 12.06 -1.65 -11.85
C GLN A 90 12.54 -3.01 -12.34
N SER A 91 13.59 -3.57 -11.72
CA SER A 91 14.07 -4.93 -12.02
C SER A 91 13.03 -6.02 -11.72
N MET A 92 12.07 -5.73 -10.85
CA MET A 92 10.93 -6.59 -10.53
C MET A 92 9.71 -6.36 -11.44
N GLY A 93 9.82 -5.46 -12.42
CA GLY A 93 8.74 -5.13 -13.37
C GLY A 93 7.73 -4.11 -12.83
N VAL A 94 7.98 -3.51 -11.66
CA VAL A 94 7.13 -2.45 -11.11
C VAL A 94 7.43 -1.13 -11.83
N LYS A 95 6.40 -0.41 -12.28
CA LYS A 95 6.54 0.93 -12.86
C LYS A 95 6.60 1.98 -11.75
N ILE A 96 7.65 2.80 -11.75
CA ILE A 96 7.87 3.84 -10.74
C ILE A 96 7.70 5.21 -11.38
N LEU A 97 6.68 5.95 -10.94
CA LEU A 97 6.36 7.28 -11.43
C LEU A 97 6.63 8.33 -10.36
N LEU A 98 7.17 9.48 -10.74
CA LEU A 98 7.31 10.62 -9.85
C LEU A 98 5.99 11.41 -9.83
N SER A 99 5.40 11.60 -8.66
CA SER A 99 4.11 12.29 -8.52
C SER A 99 4.29 13.78 -8.25
N LEU A 100 3.71 14.60 -9.11
CA LEU A 100 3.64 16.05 -8.99
C LEU A 100 2.45 16.45 -8.13
N GLY A 101 2.69 17.44 -7.26
CA GLY A 101 1.65 18.13 -6.53
C GLY A 101 1.38 17.55 -5.14
N GLY A 102 0.20 16.98 -4.95
CA GLY A 102 -0.29 16.52 -3.66
C GLY A 102 -1.06 17.59 -2.87
N PRO A 103 -1.53 17.27 -1.66
CA PRO A 103 -2.42 18.14 -0.90
C PRO A 103 -1.71 19.30 -0.18
N TYR A 104 -0.38 19.32 -0.19
CA TYR A 104 0.45 20.26 0.57
C TYR A 104 1.26 21.18 -0.36
N GLU A 105 1.70 22.32 0.18
CA GLU A 105 2.46 23.36 -0.53
C GLU A 105 1.73 24.05 -1.69
N THR A 106 2.36 25.06 -2.27
CA THR A 106 1.83 25.82 -3.41
C THR A 106 2.65 25.54 -4.67
N TYR A 107 2.02 24.91 -5.65
CA TYR A 107 2.54 24.71 -7.00
C TYR A 107 1.51 25.23 -8.02
N SER A 108 1.97 25.79 -9.12
CA SER A 108 1.09 26.20 -10.22
C SER A 108 1.90 26.50 -11.46
N LEU A 109 1.33 26.21 -12.62
CA LEU A 109 1.85 26.66 -13.91
C LEU A 109 1.22 28.01 -14.25
N SER A 110 2.05 28.94 -14.72
CA SER A 110 1.68 30.34 -14.99
C SER A 110 1.46 30.64 -16.48
N SER A 111 2.04 29.85 -17.36
CA SER A 111 1.92 29.98 -18.83
C SER A 111 2.27 28.66 -19.54
N GLU A 112 2.05 28.60 -20.85
CA GLU A 112 2.53 27.50 -21.70
C GLU A 112 4.05 27.36 -21.63
N SER A 113 4.78 28.48 -21.69
CA SER A 113 6.25 28.50 -21.56
C SER A 113 6.71 27.96 -20.22
N ASP A 114 6.02 28.29 -19.13
CA ASP A 114 6.34 27.79 -17.79
C ASP A 114 6.10 26.26 -17.70
N ALA A 115 5.07 25.74 -18.38
CA ALA A 115 4.85 24.31 -18.50
C ALA A 115 5.97 23.60 -19.27
N GLU A 116 6.48 24.21 -20.35
CA GLU A 116 7.63 23.71 -21.12
C GLU A 116 8.93 23.74 -20.29
N ASP A 117 9.16 24.81 -19.53
CA ASP A 117 10.31 24.96 -18.64
C ASP A 117 10.29 23.90 -17.53
N VAL A 118 9.13 23.67 -16.90
CA VAL A 118 8.96 22.59 -15.91
C VAL A 118 9.16 21.22 -16.56
N ALA A 119 8.65 20.98 -17.77
CA ALA A 119 8.86 19.72 -18.49
C ALA A 119 10.36 19.46 -18.75
N ASN A 120 11.11 20.49 -19.14
CA ASN A 120 12.54 20.42 -19.35
C ASN A 120 13.28 20.08 -18.04
N GLN A 121 12.93 20.75 -16.94
CA GLN A 121 13.53 20.46 -15.63
C GLN A 121 13.26 19.02 -15.19
N LEU A 122 12.03 18.52 -15.35
CA LEU A 122 11.66 17.14 -15.02
C LEU A 122 12.41 16.13 -15.89
N TRP A 123 12.54 16.43 -17.18
CA TRP A 123 13.29 15.60 -18.11
C TRP A 123 14.75 15.48 -17.68
N GLU A 124 15.43 16.61 -17.50
CA GLU A 124 16.85 16.68 -17.17
C GLU A 124 17.19 16.11 -15.80
N THR A 125 16.27 16.19 -14.84
CA THR A 125 16.53 15.77 -13.45
C THR A 125 16.12 14.33 -13.19
N TYR A 126 14.99 13.88 -13.75
CA TYR A 126 14.32 12.65 -13.30
C TYR A 126 14.04 11.63 -14.40
N LEU A 127 14.00 12.04 -15.67
CA LEU A 127 13.61 11.11 -16.75
C LEU A 127 14.78 10.70 -17.63
N LYS A 128 15.68 11.60 -18.05
CA LYS A 128 16.68 11.27 -19.08
C LYS A 128 17.53 10.03 -18.74
N ASP A 129 17.92 9.89 -17.47
CA ASP A 129 18.83 8.83 -16.99
C ASP A 129 18.09 7.60 -16.45
N ASN A 130 16.80 7.43 -16.80
CA ASN A 130 15.96 6.31 -16.35
C ASN A 130 15.76 6.18 -14.84
N VAL A 131 15.89 7.28 -14.10
CA VAL A 131 15.55 7.28 -12.66
C VAL A 131 14.08 6.95 -12.46
N TYR A 132 13.18 7.53 -13.25
CA TYR A 132 11.75 7.21 -13.23
C TYR A 132 11.25 6.70 -14.58
N ASP A 133 10.22 5.86 -14.54
CA ASP A 133 9.50 5.37 -15.73
C ASP A 133 8.58 6.46 -16.31
N GLY A 134 8.13 7.40 -15.47
CA GLY A 134 7.10 8.35 -15.85
C GLY A 134 6.80 9.41 -14.80
N ILE A 135 5.80 10.25 -15.12
CA ILE A 135 5.33 11.34 -14.26
C ILE A 135 3.84 11.16 -13.97
N ASP A 136 3.49 11.23 -12.69
CA ASP A 136 2.13 11.26 -12.20
C ASP A 136 1.67 12.69 -11.89
N PHE A 137 0.44 13.01 -12.26
CA PHE A 137 -0.17 14.31 -12.05
C PHE A 137 -1.21 14.18 -10.94
N HIS A 138 -0.81 14.48 -9.70
CA HIS A 138 -1.69 14.56 -8.52
C HIS A 138 -1.97 16.03 -8.18
N ILE A 139 -2.74 16.70 -9.03
CA ILE A 139 -2.98 18.14 -8.92
C ILE A 139 -4.29 18.41 -8.16
N GLU A 140 -4.17 19.00 -6.97
CA GLU A 140 -5.32 19.26 -6.08
C GLU A 140 -5.44 20.72 -5.64
N ASN A 141 -4.49 21.57 -6.01
CA ASN A 141 -4.51 23.00 -5.73
C ASN A 141 -3.89 23.84 -6.89
N GLY A 142 -3.79 25.15 -6.70
CA GLY A 142 -3.26 26.07 -7.71
C GLY A 142 -4.23 26.37 -8.85
N ALA A 143 -3.71 26.91 -9.97
CA ALA A 143 -4.52 27.16 -11.16
C ALA A 143 -4.70 25.88 -11.98
N PRO A 144 -5.91 25.57 -12.50
CA PRO A 144 -6.16 24.36 -13.29
C PRO A 144 -5.66 24.45 -14.75
N LEU A 145 -4.64 25.27 -15.02
CA LEU A 145 -4.18 25.68 -16.35
C LEU A 145 -2.86 24.98 -16.72
N TYR A 146 -2.63 24.80 -18.02
CA TYR A 146 -1.37 24.42 -18.66
C TYR A 146 -0.82 23.00 -18.39
N TYR A 147 -1.48 22.17 -17.58
CA TYR A 147 -1.08 20.78 -17.38
C TYR A 147 -1.15 19.91 -18.66
N ASP A 148 -2.00 20.28 -19.62
CA ASP A 148 -2.04 19.69 -20.95
C ASP A 148 -0.78 20.00 -21.77
N TYR A 149 -0.21 21.20 -21.65
CA TYR A 149 1.06 21.57 -22.27
C TYR A 149 2.24 20.85 -21.62
N LEU A 150 2.23 20.71 -20.29
CA LEU A 150 3.21 19.91 -19.56
C LEU A 150 3.21 18.45 -20.06
N ALA A 151 2.04 17.83 -20.16
CA ALA A 151 1.89 16.45 -20.66
C ALA A 151 2.41 16.29 -22.11
N ARG A 152 2.06 17.21 -23.01
CA ARG A 152 2.55 17.21 -24.41
C ARG A 152 4.07 17.32 -24.47
N SER A 153 4.64 18.20 -23.66
CA SER A 153 6.09 18.44 -23.61
C SER A 153 6.84 17.20 -23.10
N LEU A 154 6.36 16.57 -22.03
CA LEU A 154 6.96 15.33 -21.51
C LEU A 154 6.94 14.18 -22.53
N LYS A 155 5.81 13.97 -23.21
CA LYS A 155 5.72 12.97 -24.29
C LYS A 155 6.64 13.32 -25.46
N LYS A 156 6.75 14.60 -25.83
CA LYS A 156 7.67 15.07 -26.87
C LYS A 156 9.12 14.75 -26.52
N TYR A 157 9.57 15.05 -25.29
CA TYR A 157 10.92 14.70 -24.85
C TYR A 157 11.20 13.20 -24.93
N GLY A 158 10.27 12.36 -24.49
CA GLY A 158 10.38 10.91 -24.63
C GLY A 158 10.55 10.48 -26.09
N ASN A 159 9.69 10.97 -26.98
CA ASN A 159 9.74 10.64 -28.41
C ASN A 159 11.04 11.09 -29.08
N ASP A 160 11.46 12.34 -28.83
CA ASP A 160 12.68 12.91 -29.40
C ASP A 160 13.95 12.15 -28.97
N ASN A 161 13.91 11.51 -27.80
CA ASN A 161 15.02 10.75 -27.22
C ASN A 161 14.83 9.22 -27.30
N ASN A 162 13.86 8.74 -28.07
CA ASN A 162 13.53 7.31 -28.21
C ASN A 162 13.35 6.58 -26.85
N LYS A 163 12.75 7.28 -25.89
CA LYS A 163 12.44 6.77 -24.55
C LYS A 163 10.92 6.78 -24.33
N THR A 164 10.38 5.66 -23.87
CA THR A 164 9.01 5.62 -23.36
C THR A 164 8.92 6.40 -22.05
N VAL A 165 8.02 7.39 -22.01
CA VAL A 165 7.65 8.13 -20.80
C VAL A 165 6.20 7.84 -20.50
N TYR A 166 5.93 7.19 -19.37
CA TYR A 166 4.57 6.96 -18.90
C TYR A 166 4.01 8.24 -18.27
N LEU A 167 2.76 8.57 -18.56
CA LEU A 167 2.04 9.65 -17.90
C LEU A 167 0.83 9.08 -17.17
N SER A 168 0.61 9.56 -15.95
CA SER A 168 -0.59 9.23 -15.19
C SER A 168 -1.22 10.43 -14.52
N ALA A 169 -2.50 10.30 -14.19
CA ALA A 169 -3.27 11.36 -13.55
C ALA A 169 -4.12 10.81 -12.40
N ALA A 170 -4.24 11.61 -11.33
CA ALA A 170 -5.02 11.32 -10.14
C ALA A 170 -6.22 12.27 -9.97
N PRO A 171 -7.16 12.35 -10.92
CA PRO A 171 -8.31 13.23 -10.79
C PRO A 171 -9.21 12.82 -9.61
N ARG A 172 -9.99 13.77 -9.11
CA ARG A 172 -11.09 13.48 -8.16
C ARG A 172 -12.24 12.79 -8.88
N CYS A 173 -13.14 12.13 -8.15
CA CYS A 173 -14.23 11.38 -8.77
C CYS A 173 -15.29 12.23 -9.48
N LEU A 174 -15.38 13.54 -9.21
CA LEU A 174 -16.31 14.41 -9.94
C LEU A 174 -15.87 14.54 -11.39
N TYR A 175 -16.81 14.31 -12.30
CA TYR A 175 -16.57 14.38 -13.74
C TYR A 175 -17.22 15.62 -14.36
N PRO A 176 -16.50 16.40 -15.20
CA PRO A 176 -15.05 16.34 -15.42
C PRO A 176 -14.28 16.88 -14.21
N ASP A 177 -13.04 16.41 -14.02
CA ASP A 177 -12.17 16.94 -12.96
C ASP A 177 -11.73 18.39 -13.26
N LEU A 178 -11.77 19.22 -12.22
CA LEU A 178 -11.47 20.65 -12.31
C LEU A 178 -10.03 20.95 -12.76
N TYR A 179 -9.05 20.18 -12.27
CA TYR A 179 -7.64 20.46 -12.47
C TYR A 179 -7.06 19.70 -13.66
N LEU A 180 -7.41 18.43 -13.79
CA LEU A 180 -6.80 17.47 -14.70
C LEU A 180 -7.66 17.14 -15.91
N GLY A 181 -8.93 17.56 -15.93
CA GLY A 181 -9.83 17.28 -17.06
C GLY A 181 -9.19 17.64 -18.41
N ARG A 182 -8.68 18.86 -18.55
CA ARG A 182 -8.01 19.33 -19.79
C ARG A 182 -6.79 18.50 -20.18
N ALA A 183 -5.96 18.11 -19.21
CA ALA A 183 -4.80 17.29 -19.46
C ALA A 183 -5.21 15.88 -19.91
N ILE A 184 -6.20 15.27 -19.25
CA ILE A 184 -6.69 13.93 -19.61
C ILE A 184 -7.34 13.92 -21.01
N TYR A 185 -8.06 14.98 -21.38
CA TYR A 185 -8.63 15.14 -22.74
C TYR A 185 -7.61 15.12 -23.88
N THR A 186 -6.31 15.26 -23.59
CA THR A 186 -5.27 15.14 -24.62
C THR A 186 -5.09 13.71 -25.14
N GLY A 187 -5.59 12.70 -24.43
CA GLY A 187 -5.39 11.28 -24.76
C GLY A 187 -3.96 10.77 -24.51
N LEU A 188 -3.11 11.56 -23.84
CA LEU A 188 -1.69 11.23 -23.62
C LEU A 188 -1.42 10.42 -22.36
N PHE A 189 -2.41 10.26 -21.48
CA PHE A 189 -2.24 9.59 -20.19
C PHE A 189 -2.42 8.08 -20.33
N ASP A 190 -1.41 7.33 -19.91
CA ASP A 190 -1.38 5.87 -19.94
C ASP A 190 -2.23 5.28 -18.80
N PHE A 191 -2.24 5.94 -17.64
CA PHE A 191 -2.96 5.50 -16.45
C PHE A 191 -3.75 6.65 -15.82
N VAL A 192 -5.02 6.42 -15.50
CA VAL A 192 -5.85 7.40 -14.78
C VAL A 192 -6.46 6.73 -13.57
N TRP A 193 -6.03 7.09 -12.37
CA TRP A 193 -6.54 6.55 -11.10
C TRP A 193 -7.45 7.57 -10.43
N VAL A 194 -8.74 7.46 -10.74
CA VAL A 194 -9.77 8.36 -10.23
C VAL A 194 -9.97 8.13 -8.73
N GLN A 195 -9.84 9.20 -7.93
CA GLN A 195 -9.94 9.15 -6.48
C GLN A 195 -11.41 9.11 -6.03
N PHE A 196 -11.95 7.91 -5.80
CA PHE A 196 -13.31 7.67 -5.30
C PHE A 196 -13.39 7.72 -3.75
N PHE A 197 -12.70 8.68 -3.14
CA PHE A 197 -12.65 8.88 -1.69
C PHE A 197 -12.33 10.34 -1.36
N ASN A 198 -12.63 10.77 -0.13
CA ASN A 198 -12.33 12.12 0.42
C ASN A 198 -12.73 13.31 -0.47
N THR A 199 -13.69 13.14 -1.38
CA THR A 199 -14.04 14.16 -2.37
C THR A 199 -15.49 14.60 -2.21
N SER A 200 -16.44 13.69 -2.41
CA SER A 200 -17.86 13.98 -2.28
C SER A 200 -18.70 12.70 -2.20
N SER A 201 -19.74 12.71 -1.36
CA SER A 201 -20.82 11.71 -1.43
C SER A 201 -21.55 11.68 -2.78
N ALA A 202 -21.30 12.64 -3.66
CA ALA A 202 -21.85 12.66 -5.01
C ALA A 202 -21.20 11.68 -5.99
N CYS A 203 -20.04 11.08 -5.65
CA CYS A 203 -19.36 10.15 -6.56
C CYS A 203 -18.56 9.03 -5.91
N GLN A 204 -18.49 8.93 -4.58
CA GLN A 204 -17.79 7.85 -3.87
C GLN A 204 -18.75 6.78 -3.34
N TYR A 205 -18.19 5.67 -2.85
CA TYR A 205 -18.99 4.64 -2.16
C TYR A 205 -19.51 5.17 -0.82
N ASP A 206 -20.76 4.85 -0.51
CA ASP A 206 -21.39 5.21 0.75
C ASP A 206 -21.98 3.96 1.42
N SER A 207 -21.72 3.75 2.70
CA SER A 207 -22.21 2.55 3.40
C SER A 207 -23.73 2.51 3.56
N THR A 208 -24.41 3.65 3.41
CA THR A 208 -25.86 3.82 3.53
C THR A 208 -26.55 3.65 2.18
N THR A 209 -26.01 4.28 1.13
CA THR A 209 -26.62 4.28 -0.21
C THR A 209 -25.99 3.28 -1.18
N GLY A 210 -24.85 2.67 -0.84
CA GLY A 210 -24.16 1.71 -1.69
C GLY A 210 -23.27 2.37 -2.74
N ASP A 211 -23.23 1.75 -3.92
CA ASP A 211 -22.31 2.01 -5.03
C ASP A 211 -22.92 2.77 -6.22
N ASP A 212 -24.23 3.09 -6.20
CA ASP A 212 -24.95 3.73 -7.31
C ASP A 212 -24.25 4.98 -7.86
N VAL A 213 -23.92 5.94 -6.99
CA VAL A 213 -23.26 7.20 -7.39
C VAL A 213 -21.81 6.99 -7.85
N LEU A 214 -21.14 5.98 -7.29
CA LEU A 214 -19.81 5.56 -7.73
C LEU A 214 -19.89 5.03 -9.16
N MET A 215 -20.84 4.14 -9.45
CA MET A 215 -21.02 3.56 -10.78
C MET A 215 -21.41 4.59 -11.83
N ILE A 216 -22.24 5.58 -11.48
CA ILE A 216 -22.55 6.72 -12.37
C ILE A 216 -21.27 7.48 -12.75
N SER A 217 -20.45 7.82 -11.76
CA SER A 217 -19.18 8.53 -12.01
C SER A 217 -18.18 7.65 -12.78
N TRP A 218 -18.01 6.38 -12.40
CA TRP A 218 -17.15 5.42 -13.10
C TRP A 218 -17.50 5.36 -14.60
N ASN A 219 -18.79 5.19 -14.91
CA ASN A 219 -19.25 5.14 -16.31
C ASN A 219 -18.96 6.45 -17.05
N ALA A 220 -19.14 7.62 -16.42
CA ALA A 220 -18.76 8.89 -17.03
C ALA A 220 -17.26 8.95 -17.35
N TRP A 221 -16.39 8.54 -16.42
CA TRP A 221 -14.95 8.48 -16.64
C TRP A 221 -14.54 7.51 -17.75
N THR A 222 -15.24 6.38 -17.91
CA THR A 222 -14.96 5.44 -19.00
C THR A 222 -15.18 6.07 -20.37
N THR A 223 -15.99 7.11 -20.52
CA THR A 223 -16.19 7.78 -21.81
C THR A 223 -14.98 8.62 -22.24
N LEU A 224 -14.21 9.11 -21.27
CA LEU A 224 -13.09 10.03 -21.50
C LEU A 224 -11.78 9.33 -21.85
N ILE A 225 -11.52 8.15 -21.28
CA ILE A 225 -10.23 7.47 -21.46
C ILE A 225 -10.19 6.78 -22.82
N GLU A 226 -9.31 7.19 -23.72
CA GLU A 226 -9.10 6.52 -25.02
C GLU A 226 -8.07 5.39 -24.89
N ALA A 227 -8.19 4.37 -25.76
CA ALA A 227 -7.17 3.32 -25.84
C ALA A 227 -5.84 3.91 -26.36
N PRO A 228 -4.67 3.50 -25.83
CA PRO A 228 -4.43 2.38 -24.92
C PRO A 228 -4.55 2.71 -23.42
N GLY A 229 -4.97 3.93 -23.06
CA GLY A 229 -5.08 4.39 -21.69
C GLY A 229 -5.95 3.49 -20.80
N LYS A 230 -5.59 3.42 -19.53
CA LYS A 230 -6.20 2.53 -18.54
C LYS A 230 -6.78 3.31 -17.36
N LEU A 231 -8.02 2.97 -17.01
CA LEU A 231 -8.77 3.57 -15.91
C LEU A 231 -8.69 2.68 -14.67
N PHE A 232 -8.30 3.27 -13.54
CA PHE A 232 -8.15 2.59 -12.26
C PHE A 232 -9.15 3.15 -11.25
N LEU A 233 -9.72 2.25 -10.44
CA LEU A 233 -10.57 2.61 -9.31
C LEU A 233 -9.69 3.00 -8.12
N GLY A 234 -9.60 4.28 -7.79
CA GLY A 234 -8.88 4.77 -6.61
C GLY A 234 -9.73 4.63 -5.35
N VAL A 235 -9.24 3.86 -4.38
CA VAL A 235 -9.92 3.58 -3.10
C VAL A 235 -8.98 3.78 -1.91
N PRO A 236 -9.51 4.08 -0.71
CA PRO A 236 -8.69 4.14 0.48
C PRO A 236 -8.53 2.74 1.10
N ALA A 237 -7.32 2.46 1.58
CA ALA A 237 -7.00 1.20 2.25
C ALA A 237 -7.67 1.05 3.62
N SER A 238 -7.98 2.18 4.27
CA SER A 238 -8.54 2.24 5.61
C SER A 238 -10.05 2.53 5.58
N SER A 239 -10.77 1.89 6.50
CA SER A 239 -12.19 2.14 6.78
C SER A 239 -12.47 3.54 7.34
N ASP A 240 -11.46 4.23 7.84
CA ASP A 240 -11.59 5.56 8.45
C ASP A 240 -11.63 6.69 7.41
N VAL A 241 -11.43 6.36 6.14
CA VAL A 241 -11.45 7.32 5.05
C VAL A 241 -12.81 7.25 4.36
N SER A 242 -13.44 8.42 4.20
CA SER A 242 -14.72 8.53 3.51
C SER A 242 -14.61 8.01 2.07
N GLY A 243 -15.53 7.15 1.64
CA GLY A 243 -15.43 6.42 0.37
C GLY A 243 -14.79 5.03 0.49
N HIS A 244 -14.47 4.56 1.70
CA HIS A 244 -13.99 3.19 1.88
C HIS A 244 -15.00 2.15 1.39
N ILE A 245 -14.49 1.20 0.61
CA ILE A 245 -15.27 0.10 0.06
C ILE A 245 -14.91 -1.17 0.82
N PRO A 246 -15.86 -1.78 1.56
CA PRO A 246 -15.62 -3.05 2.22
C PRO A 246 -15.17 -4.12 1.21
N PRO A 247 -14.23 -5.02 1.56
CA PRO A 247 -13.74 -6.04 0.62
C PRO A 247 -14.84 -6.90 0.00
N ASP A 248 -15.92 -7.17 0.74
CA ASP A 248 -17.07 -7.92 0.23
C ASP A 248 -17.80 -7.16 -0.90
N ALA A 249 -18.11 -5.88 -0.68
CA ALA A 249 -18.73 -5.03 -1.68
C ALA A 249 -17.80 -4.84 -2.91
N MET A 250 -16.50 -4.66 -2.67
CA MET A 250 -15.50 -4.58 -3.75
C MET A 250 -15.52 -5.83 -4.62
N ASN A 251 -15.42 -7.02 -4.02
CA ASN A 251 -15.27 -8.27 -4.76
C ASN A 251 -16.56 -8.76 -5.44
N HIS A 252 -17.72 -8.51 -4.82
CA HIS A 252 -18.98 -9.11 -5.26
C HIS A 252 -19.94 -8.12 -5.94
N LYS A 253 -19.71 -6.81 -5.84
CA LYS A 253 -20.54 -5.78 -6.51
C LYS A 253 -19.73 -4.97 -7.52
N ILE A 254 -18.64 -4.35 -7.07
CA ILE A 254 -17.94 -3.34 -7.88
C ILE A 254 -17.02 -3.97 -8.93
N LEU A 255 -16.11 -4.87 -8.54
CA LEU A 255 -15.16 -5.49 -9.48
C LEU A 255 -15.84 -6.23 -10.64
N PRO A 256 -16.92 -7.00 -10.43
CA PRO A 256 -17.65 -7.63 -11.52
C PRO A 256 -18.15 -6.63 -12.56
N GLU A 257 -18.66 -5.46 -12.15
CA GLU A 257 -19.19 -4.46 -13.07
C GLU A 257 -18.09 -3.70 -13.81
N ILE A 258 -17.06 -3.23 -13.09
CA ILE A 258 -16.04 -2.37 -13.70
C ILE A 258 -15.07 -3.13 -14.62
N ASN A 259 -14.84 -4.42 -14.35
CA ASN A 259 -13.93 -5.26 -15.13
C ASN A 259 -14.49 -5.60 -16.53
N GLU A 260 -15.79 -5.44 -16.77
CA GLU A 260 -16.37 -5.62 -18.11
C GLU A 260 -15.95 -4.51 -19.08
N THR A 261 -15.47 -3.37 -18.56
CA THR A 261 -15.00 -2.27 -19.41
C THR A 261 -13.59 -2.57 -19.94
N SER A 262 -13.40 -2.51 -21.26
CA SER A 262 -12.09 -2.74 -21.91
C SER A 262 -10.99 -1.76 -21.49
N LYS A 263 -11.40 -0.66 -20.84
CA LYS A 263 -10.56 0.41 -20.31
C LYS A 263 -10.11 0.15 -18.87
N TYR A 264 -10.68 -0.84 -18.18
CA TYR A 264 -10.28 -1.20 -16.82
C TYR A 264 -8.79 -1.56 -16.75
N GLY A 265 -8.09 -0.86 -15.87
CA GLY A 265 -6.66 -0.98 -15.60
C GLY A 265 -6.34 -1.65 -14.28
N GLY A 266 -7.27 -1.63 -13.32
CA GLY A 266 -7.06 -2.16 -11.98
C GLY A 266 -7.57 -1.25 -10.85
N VAL A 267 -6.94 -1.35 -9.68
CA VAL A 267 -7.30 -0.59 -8.47
C VAL A 267 -6.08 0.22 -8.01
N MET A 268 -6.30 1.49 -7.63
CA MET A 268 -5.30 2.29 -6.92
C MET A 268 -5.68 2.34 -5.44
N VAL A 269 -4.74 2.06 -4.54
CA VAL A 269 -4.98 2.00 -3.09
C VAL A 269 -4.15 3.07 -2.37
N LYS A 270 -4.81 3.91 -1.56
CA LYS A 270 -4.15 4.93 -0.72
C LYS A 270 -4.18 4.54 0.77
N GLY A 271 -3.01 4.46 1.41
CA GLY A 271 -2.84 4.23 2.86
C GLY A 271 -2.41 2.81 3.24
N ILE A 272 -2.08 2.62 4.53
CA ILE A 272 -1.50 1.38 5.08
C ILE A 272 -2.25 0.98 6.36
N LYS A 273 -2.48 -0.31 6.60
CA LYS A 273 -3.14 -0.81 7.83
C LYS A 273 -2.14 -1.06 8.96
N PHE A 274 -2.47 -0.59 10.16
CA PHE A 274 -1.67 -0.81 11.38
C PHE A 274 -2.29 -1.90 12.26
N LEU A 275 -1.45 -2.76 12.83
CA LEU A 275 -1.83 -3.74 13.86
C LEU A 275 -1.19 -3.34 15.19
N LEU A 276 -2.02 -3.16 16.22
CA LEU A 276 -1.56 -2.92 17.59
C LEU A 276 -1.31 -4.28 18.28
N SER A 277 -0.05 -4.55 18.63
CA SER A 277 0.31 -5.74 19.43
C SER A 277 0.24 -5.41 20.92
N ILE A 278 -0.36 -6.30 21.70
CA ILE A 278 -0.51 -6.15 23.15
C ILE A 278 0.26 -7.30 23.83
N GLY A 279 1.28 -6.95 24.60
CA GLY A 279 2.26 -7.90 25.17
C GLY A 279 3.61 -7.87 24.43
N GLY A 280 4.66 -8.46 25.03
CA GLY A 280 6.01 -8.49 24.47
C GLY A 280 7.02 -9.23 25.35
N ALA A 281 8.22 -9.50 24.82
CA ALA A 281 9.23 -10.32 25.50
C ALA A 281 9.82 -9.72 26.80
N VAL A 282 9.49 -8.46 27.12
CA VAL A 282 10.07 -7.70 28.24
C VAL A 282 8.97 -7.08 29.08
N GLY A 283 9.04 -7.28 30.40
CA GLY A 283 8.08 -6.78 31.38
C GLY A 283 7.13 -7.85 31.89
N SER A 284 6.53 -7.59 33.07
CA SER A 284 5.52 -8.46 33.67
C SER A 284 4.14 -7.88 33.41
N TYR A 285 3.32 -8.58 32.63
CA TYR A 285 1.93 -8.23 32.37
C TYR A 285 1.08 -9.49 32.51
N PHE A 286 -0.06 -9.38 33.18
CA PHE A 286 -1.00 -10.47 33.35
C PHE A 286 -2.41 -9.91 33.55
N ILE A 287 -3.41 -10.69 33.17
CA ILE A 287 -4.81 -10.40 33.44
C ILE A 287 -5.19 -11.19 34.69
N ALA A 288 -5.51 -10.49 35.78
CA ALA A 288 -5.67 -11.11 37.10
C ALA A 288 -7.04 -11.79 37.30
N SER A 289 -8.04 -11.41 36.51
CA SER A 289 -9.40 -11.95 36.59
C SER A 289 -10.21 -11.70 35.32
N ALA A 290 -11.36 -12.35 35.18
CA ALA A 290 -12.29 -12.04 34.09
C ALA A 290 -12.79 -10.59 34.10
N GLN A 291 -12.90 -9.97 35.29
CA GLN A 291 -13.29 -8.55 35.39
C GLN A 291 -12.16 -7.64 34.94
N ASP A 292 -10.92 -7.98 35.29
CA ASP A 292 -9.72 -7.27 34.82
C ASP A 292 -9.60 -7.36 33.29
N ALA A 293 -9.87 -8.54 32.71
CA ALA A 293 -9.92 -8.74 31.26
C ALA A 293 -10.93 -7.82 30.59
N LYS A 294 -12.15 -7.72 31.15
CA LYS A 294 -13.21 -6.83 30.66
C LYS A 294 -12.82 -5.36 30.79
N ASN A 295 -12.22 -4.98 31.92
CA ASN A 295 -11.78 -3.61 32.15
C ASN A 295 -10.67 -3.22 31.16
N PHE A 296 -9.71 -4.11 30.95
CA PHE A 296 -8.62 -3.90 30.00
C PHE A 296 -9.11 -3.86 28.56
N ALA A 297 -10.01 -4.77 28.17
CA ALA A 297 -10.67 -4.74 26.87
C ALA A 297 -11.45 -3.43 26.64
N SER A 298 -12.18 -2.95 27.65
CA SER A 298 -12.85 -1.65 27.62
C SER A 298 -11.87 -0.48 27.55
N GLN A 299 -10.71 -0.55 28.20
CA GLN A 299 -9.66 0.46 28.07
C GLN A 299 -9.09 0.48 26.67
N ILE A 300 -8.69 -0.66 26.11
CA ILE A 300 -8.22 -0.75 24.72
C ILE A 300 -9.30 -0.23 23.76
N TRP A 301 -10.55 -0.62 24.00
CA TRP A 301 -11.68 -0.14 23.23
C TRP A 301 -11.80 1.38 23.31
N ASN A 302 -11.94 1.95 24.49
CA ASN A 302 -12.13 3.39 24.66
C ASN A 302 -10.91 4.23 24.26
N SER A 303 -9.70 3.67 24.34
CA SER A 303 -8.45 4.37 24.00
C SER A 303 -8.09 4.26 22.53
N TYR A 304 -8.45 3.17 21.86
CA TYR A 304 -7.94 2.84 20.53
C TYR A 304 -8.96 2.29 19.55
N LEU A 305 -10.11 1.73 19.97
CA LEU A 305 -11.03 1.01 19.07
C LEU A 305 -12.49 1.51 19.06
N GLY A 306 -12.92 2.37 19.97
CA GLY A 306 -14.31 2.78 20.15
C GLY A 306 -14.46 4.21 20.63
N PHE A 307 -15.44 4.92 20.05
CA PHE A 307 -15.88 6.24 20.49
C PHE A 307 -17.31 6.20 21.03
N THR A 308 -17.58 7.07 22.01
CA THR A 308 -18.92 7.48 22.43
C THR A 308 -19.46 8.67 21.61
N ASP A 309 -18.66 9.21 20.69
CA ASP A 309 -18.98 10.33 19.81
C ASP A 309 -18.88 9.87 18.36
N SER A 310 -19.98 9.97 17.61
CA SER A 310 -20.12 9.53 16.22
C SER A 310 -19.30 10.32 15.21
N SER A 311 -18.49 11.29 15.65
CA SER A 311 -17.71 12.20 14.81
C SER A 311 -16.21 11.91 14.73
N ALA A 312 -15.68 10.94 15.48
CA ALA A 312 -14.25 10.62 15.52
C ALA A 312 -13.90 9.29 14.80
N THR A 313 -12.82 9.30 14.00
CA THR A 313 -12.30 8.18 13.20
C THR A 313 -11.43 7.22 14.02
N ARG A 314 -11.54 5.89 13.79
CA ARG A 314 -10.79 4.88 14.55
C ARG A 314 -9.30 4.93 14.12
N PRO A 315 -8.34 4.73 15.03
CA PRO A 315 -6.93 4.60 14.64
C PRO A 315 -6.56 3.17 14.17
N PHE A 316 -7.37 2.15 14.49
CA PHE A 316 -7.13 0.75 14.10
C PHE A 316 -8.44 0.03 13.69
N GLY A 317 -8.31 -1.00 12.85
CA GLY A 317 -9.42 -1.87 12.44
C GLY A 317 -9.91 -2.81 13.56
N ASP A 318 -10.92 -3.63 13.26
CA ASP A 318 -11.56 -4.57 14.19
C ASP A 318 -10.99 -6.01 14.14
N ASP A 319 -9.97 -6.23 13.32
CA ASP A 319 -9.27 -7.51 13.21
C ASP A 319 -8.56 -7.88 14.52
N LEU A 320 -8.80 -9.09 15.03
CA LEU A 320 -8.13 -9.63 16.22
C LEU A 320 -7.07 -10.66 15.84
N SER A 321 -5.84 -10.49 16.34
CA SER A 321 -4.75 -11.43 16.10
C SER A 321 -4.12 -11.97 17.38
N ALA A 322 -3.63 -13.21 17.34
CA ALA A 322 -2.88 -13.85 18.42
C ALA A 322 -1.55 -14.40 17.91
N VAL A 323 -0.56 -14.43 18.81
CA VAL A 323 0.80 -14.88 18.49
C VAL A 323 1.27 -15.91 19.53
N PRO A 324 0.69 -17.13 19.56
CA PRO A 324 1.04 -18.16 20.55
C PRO A 324 2.45 -18.73 20.34
N GLN A 325 3.01 -19.27 21.42
CA GLN A 325 4.12 -20.20 21.39
C GLN A 325 3.75 -21.46 20.60
N CYS A 326 4.75 -22.12 20.02
CA CYS A 326 4.53 -23.31 19.20
C CYS A 326 4.09 -24.55 19.96
N VAL A 327 4.48 -24.65 21.25
CA VAL A 327 4.11 -25.76 22.11
C VAL A 327 2.61 -25.73 22.31
N TYR A 328 1.94 -26.85 22.03
CA TYR A 328 0.49 -26.97 22.15
C TYR A 328 0.10 -27.88 23.31
N PRO A 329 -0.93 -27.52 24.10
CA PRO A 329 -1.61 -26.22 24.08
C PRO A 329 -0.67 -25.09 24.52
N ASP A 330 -0.80 -23.91 23.89
CA ASP A 330 -0.06 -22.73 24.33
C ASP A 330 -0.45 -22.36 25.76
N HIS A 331 0.53 -22.15 26.63
CA HIS A 331 0.29 -21.94 28.05
C HIS A 331 -0.53 -20.67 28.35
N TYR A 332 -0.46 -19.66 27.49
CA TYR A 332 -1.03 -18.32 27.73
C TYR A 332 -2.30 -18.04 26.93
N LEU A 333 -2.40 -18.56 25.71
CA LEU A 333 -3.37 -18.19 24.69
C LEU A 333 -4.25 -19.35 24.24
N ASP A 334 -4.00 -20.60 24.63
CA ASP A 334 -4.83 -21.75 24.19
C ASP A 334 -6.32 -21.55 24.50
N ALA A 335 -6.64 -21.11 25.73
CA ALA A 335 -8.02 -20.84 26.12
C ALA A 335 -8.66 -19.73 25.27
N ALA A 336 -7.90 -18.68 24.93
CA ALA A 336 -8.38 -17.58 24.11
C ALA A 336 -8.55 -18.00 22.64
N ILE A 337 -7.61 -18.76 22.08
CA ILE A 337 -7.64 -19.24 20.69
C ILE A 337 -8.83 -20.18 20.47
N LYS A 338 -9.15 -21.03 21.45
CA LYS A 338 -10.30 -21.95 21.40
C LYS A 338 -11.66 -21.25 21.31
N THR A 339 -11.75 -19.97 21.68
CA THR A 339 -12.98 -19.18 21.52
C THR A 339 -13.37 -18.98 20.05
N GLY A 340 -12.41 -19.09 19.12
CA GLY A 340 -12.63 -18.82 17.69
C GLY A 340 -12.78 -17.33 17.35
N LEU A 341 -12.47 -16.43 18.28
CA LEU A 341 -12.60 -14.98 18.07
C LEU A 341 -11.46 -14.36 17.26
N PHE A 342 -10.34 -15.06 17.07
CA PHE A 342 -9.18 -14.53 16.36
C PHE A 342 -9.32 -14.69 14.84
N ASP A 343 -9.16 -13.59 14.11
CA ASP A 343 -9.11 -13.56 12.65
C ASP A 343 -7.78 -14.13 12.13
N PHE A 344 -6.69 -13.91 12.86
CA PHE A 344 -5.35 -14.35 12.50
C PHE A 344 -4.63 -14.96 13.71
N VAL A 345 -4.08 -16.17 13.58
CA VAL A 345 -3.20 -16.77 14.58
C VAL A 345 -1.83 -17.03 13.97
N TRP A 346 -0.78 -16.56 14.63
CA TRP A 346 0.61 -16.62 14.17
C TRP A 346 1.46 -17.41 15.16
N VAL A 347 1.73 -18.68 14.87
CA VAL A 347 2.44 -19.56 15.82
C VAL A 347 3.94 -19.29 15.78
N GLN A 348 4.54 -18.90 16.90
CA GLN A 348 5.96 -18.55 17.00
C GLN A 348 6.86 -19.78 16.88
N LEU A 349 7.62 -19.92 15.78
CA LEU A 349 8.64 -20.96 15.60
C LEU A 349 10.06 -20.45 15.88
N TYR A 350 10.21 -19.50 16.81
CA TYR A 350 11.49 -18.91 17.20
C TYR A 350 11.51 -18.69 18.71
N ASN A 351 12.70 -18.77 19.32
CA ASN A 351 12.88 -18.62 20.76
C ASN A 351 11.96 -19.55 21.60
N ASN A 352 11.69 -20.75 21.08
CA ASN A 352 10.70 -21.69 21.58
C ASN A 352 11.09 -23.14 21.29
N LEU A 353 11.80 -23.79 22.21
CA LEU A 353 12.09 -25.22 22.11
C LEU A 353 10.81 -26.04 22.39
N PRO A 354 10.53 -27.13 21.64
CA PRO A 354 11.37 -27.76 20.64
C PRO A 354 11.15 -27.27 19.19
N CYS A 355 10.26 -26.30 18.95
CA CYS A 355 9.81 -25.97 17.58
C CYS A 355 10.62 -24.88 16.88
N GLN A 356 11.69 -24.37 17.51
CA GLN A 356 12.69 -23.55 16.86
C GLN A 356 13.69 -24.41 16.07
N TYR A 357 14.18 -23.88 14.95
CA TYR A 357 15.27 -24.50 14.19
C TYR A 357 16.59 -24.48 14.97
N ASN A 358 17.30 -25.60 14.98
CA ASN A 358 18.65 -25.73 15.55
C ASN A 358 19.62 -26.27 14.49
N SER A 359 20.67 -25.52 14.19
CA SER A 359 21.69 -25.84 13.18
C SER A 359 22.55 -27.06 13.51
N THR A 360 22.39 -27.68 14.69
CA THR A 360 23.19 -28.83 15.14
C THR A 360 22.60 -30.21 14.82
N GLY A 361 21.54 -30.30 14.01
CA GLY A 361 21.15 -31.56 13.36
C GLY A 361 20.15 -32.44 14.11
N ALA A 362 19.19 -31.87 14.83
CA ALA A 362 17.99 -32.59 15.23
C ALA A 362 16.84 -32.25 14.26
N ASP A 363 16.18 -33.28 13.75
CA ASP A 363 15.16 -33.30 12.70
C ASP A 363 14.23 -32.08 12.61
N PHE A 364 14.11 -31.53 11.41
CA PHE A 364 13.03 -30.62 10.98
C PHE A 364 11.64 -31.31 11.00
N ASP A 365 11.57 -32.61 11.31
CA ASP A 365 10.33 -33.39 11.41
C ASP A 365 9.51 -33.08 12.68
N LEU A 366 10.12 -32.54 13.73
CA LEU A 366 9.39 -32.15 14.96
C LEU A 366 8.39 -30.98 14.72
N PRO A 367 8.76 -29.89 14.02
CA PRO A 367 7.80 -28.85 13.59
C PRO A 367 6.66 -29.36 12.70
N LEU A 368 6.91 -30.30 11.78
CA LEU A 368 5.93 -30.82 10.80
C LEU A 368 4.85 -31.68 11.43
N ASN A 369 5.25 -32.67 12.23
CA ASN A 369 4.30 -33.55 12.90
C ASN A 369 3.56 -32.83 14.04
N SER A 370 4.20 -31.85 14.69
CA SER A 370 3.55 -31.02 15.71
C SER A 370 2.54 -30.05 15.10
N TRP A 371 2.87 -29.37 14.00
CA TRP A 371 1.95 -28.44 13.33
C TRP A 371 0.65 -29.11 12.89
N ASN A 372 0.77 -30.24 12.18
CA ASN A 372 -0.39 -30.95 11.62
C ASN A 372 -1.28 -31.61 12.68
N ASN A 373 -0.72 -31.99 13.83
CA ASN A 373 -1.49 -32.62 14.89
C ASN A 373 -2.12 -31.61 15.86
N TYR A 374 -1.47 -30.46 16.07
CA TYR A 374 -1.84 -29.56 17.17
C TYR A 374 -2.57 -28.29 16.74
N TRP A 375 -2.23 -27.73 15.57
CA TRP A 375 -2.72 -26.39 15.19
C TRP A 375 -3.73 -26.41 14.06
N THR A 376 -3.73 -27.44 13.22
CA THR A 376 -4.75 -27.66 12.16
C THR A 376 -6.20 -27.72 12.68
N PRO A 377 -6.49 -28.23 13.89
CA PRO A 377 -7.84 -28.24 14.47
C PRO A 377 -8.31 -26.91 15.10
N THR A 378 -7.58 -25.80 14.93
CA THR A 378 -7.92 -24.53 15.62
C THR A 378 -9.12 -23.81 14.98
N ASN A 379 -9.90 -23.12 15.79
CA ASN A 379 -11.06 -22.33 15.36
C ASN A 379 -10.70 -20.95 14.79
N ALA A 380 -9.42 -20.66 14.56
CA ALA A 380 -8.99 -19.39 14.00
C ALA A 380 -9.40 -19.30 12.52
N LYS A 381 -9.84 -18.12 12.07
CA LYS A 381 -10.22 -17.95 10.65
C LYS A 381 -9.05 -18.17 9.70
N LYS A 382 -7.84 -17.78 10.11
CA LYS A 382 -6.58 -17.99 9.38
C LYS A 382 -5.44 -18.31 10.36
N LEU A 383 -4.60 -19.26 9.98
CA LEU A 383 -3.44 -19.73 10.75
C LEU A 383 -2.15 -19.55 9.94
N PHE A 384 -1.11 -19.04 10.58
CA PHE A 384 0.18 -18.72 9.96
C PHE A 384 1.36 -19.14 10.85
N LEU A 385 2.50 -19.36 10.19
CA LEU A 385 3.80 -19.59 10.83
C LEU A 385 4.48 -18.25 11.13
N GLY A 386 4.79 -17.96 12.39
CA GLY A 386 5.52 -16.78 12.84
C GLY A 386 7.03 -17.03 12.88
N LEU A 387 7.80 -16.19 12.18
CA LEU A 387 9.25 -16.33 11.98
C LEU A 387 9.95 -14.97 12.08
N PRO A 388 11.20 -14.89 12.58
CA PRO A 388 11.95 -13.64 12.61
C PRO A 388 12.46 -13.26 11.21
N ASP A 389 12.48 -11.95 10.94
CA ASP A 389 12.88 -11.35 9.65
C ASP A 389 14.35 -11.60 9.27
N ASN A 390 15.24 -11.78 10.24
CA ASN A 390 16.68 -11.95 10.00
C ASN A 390 17.39 -12.80 11.07
N GLU A 391 18.42 -13.55 10.66
CA GLU A 391 19.34 -14.35 11.49
C GLU A 391 19.97 -13.54 12.64
N THR A 392 20.32 -12.28 12.41
CA THR A 392 20.99 -11.42 13.41
C THR A 392 20.05 -10.76 14.41
N LYS A 393 18.74 -10.74 14.15
CA LYS A 393 17.70 -10.19 15.04
C LYS A 393 17.00 -11.27 15.89
N ALA A 394 17.37 -12.54 15.74
CA ALA A 394 16.91 -13.59 16.64
C ALA A 394 17.33 -13.24 18.07
N ALA A 395 16.37 -13.29 19.00
CA ALA A 395 16.56 -12.99 20.42
C ALA A 395 17.78 -13.75 21.01
N PRO A 396 18.37 -13.27 22.14
CA PRO A 396 19.62 -13.79 22.72
C PRO A 396 19.70 -15.31 23.00
N SER A 397 18.59 -16.04 22.90
CA SER A 397 18.46 -17.50 23.12
C SER A 397 18.23 -18.35 21.85
N GLY A 398 18.30 -17.75 20.66
CA GLY A 398 18.48 -18.47 19.39
C GLY A 398 17.21 -19.04 18.73
N GLY A 399 17.30 -19.27 17.41
CA GLY A 399 16.28 -19.90 16.58
C GLY A 399 15.86 -19.01 15.41
N TYR A 400 16.39 -19.32 14.23
CA TYR A 400 15.99 -18.76 12.93
C TYR A 400 15.71 -19.93 11.99
N SER A 401 14.54 -19.98 11.35
CA SER A 401 14.28 -20.99 10.31
C SER A 401 14.52 -20.36 8.94
N PRO A 402 15.56 -20.79 8.20
CA PRO A 402 15.86 -20.23 6.90
C PRO A 402 14.71 -20.40 5.91
N ILE A 403 14.42 -19.33 5.16
CA ILE A 403 13.28 -19.28 4.24
C ILE A 403 13.41 -20.30 3.09
N ASP A 404 14.62 -20.59 2.66
CA ASP A 404 14.97 -21.62 1.69
C ASP A 404 14.67 -23.03 2.22
N VAL A 405 14.97 -23.29 3.49
CA VAL A 405 14.64 -24.57 4.17
C VAL A 405 13.11 -24.75 4.30
N LEU A 406 12.40 -23.67 4.60
CA LEU A 406 10.94 -23.66 4.70
C LEU A 406 10.24 -23.80 3.33
N ASN A 407 10.83 -23.24 2.27
CA ASN A 407 10.34 -23.38 0.90
C ASN A 407 10.53 -24.80 0.35
N ALA A 408 11.58 -25.51 0.78
CA ALA A 408 11.85 -26.88 0.37
C ALA A 408 10.90 -27.92 1.01
N SER A 409 10.21 -27.56 2.10
CA SER A 409 9.45 -28.49 2.96
C SER A 409 7.93 -28.51 2.70
N GLY A 410 7.45 -27.93 1.59
CA GLY A 410 6.04 -28.03 1.17
C GLY A 410 5.07 -27.03 1.83
N TYR A 411 5.55 -26.19 2.74
CA TYR A 411 4.75 -25.21 3.50
C TYR A 411 4.49 -23.89 2.80
N LYS A 412 4.89 -23.74 1.53
CA LYS A 412 4.81 -22.48 0.76
C LYS A 412 3.41 -21.83 0.79
N ASN A 413 2.35 -22.63 0.95
CA ASN A 413 0.97 -22.16 1.00
C ASN A 413 0.48 -21.77 2.42
N HIS A 414 1.27 -22.07 3.46
CA HIS A 414 0.94 -21.84 4.88
C HIS A 414 1.95 -20.92 5.59
N ILE A 415 3.06 -20.57 4.93
CA ILE A 415 4.06 -19.64 5.45
C ILE A 415 3.69 -18.21 5.07
N LYS A 416 3.60 -17.34 6.08
CA LYS A 416 3.77 -15.90 5.90
C LYS A 416 4.88 -15.44 6.84
N ILE A 417 6.01 -15.05 6.25
CA ILE A 417 7.15 -14.56 7.02
C ILE A 417 6.78 -13.20 7.61
N TRP A 418 7.02 -13.03 8.91
CA TRP A 418 7.04 -11.74 9.56
C TRP A 418 8.34 -11.05 9.14
N ARG A 419 8.23 -10.00 8.33
CA ARG A 419 9.34 -9.08 8.08
C ARG A 419 9.15 -7.83 8.93
#